data_AF-A0A2D3W5G6-F1
#
_entry.id   AF-A0A2D3W5G6-F1
#
_cell.length_a   1.000
_cell.length_b   1.000
_cell.length_c   1.000
_cell.angle_alpha   90.00
_cell.angle_beta   90.00
_cell.angle_gamma   90.00
#
_symmetry.space_group_name_H-M   'P 1'
#
loop_
_entity.id
_entity.type
_entity.pdbx_description
1 polymer ?
#
loop_
_entity_poly.entity_id
_entity_poly.type
_entity_poly.pdbx_seq_one_letter_code
_entity_poly.pdbx_strand_id
1 'polypeptide(L)'
;MKKTLSNYYLATAFIFIAVVTLIITAISHSTQYMVLNSSTQEIRENILQNYKDELKNRVEVVEQFIEQKNSLVREQLESDIRNRVYEAYDIAYNLHEKYKKTKSAQEIKAIIKESLRQIKFNDGRGYFFIDDTSGNCILYPIRPSLEGTNIINLQDVNQKYVIKEFISTALAKNEGYTSYFTYKYKYKEDAKRYEKVTFVKLFEPYNWVIGTGEYLEDVKKDIQKEIAQIINTIRLYN
;
A
#
# COMPACT_ATOMS: atom_id res chain seq x y z
N MET A 1 95.04 -24.71 -33.63
CA MET A 1 94.65 -23.31 -33.32
C MET A 1 93.33 -22.84 -33.91
N LYS A 2 92.95 -23.16 -35.17
CA LYS A 2 91.68 -22.67 -35.75
C LYS A 2 90.39 -23.28 -35.11
N LYS A 3 90.37 -24.57 -34.76
CA LYS A 3 89.21 -25.23 -34.12
C LYS A 3 88.89 -24.68 -32.71
N THR A 4 89.90 -24.31 -31.93
CA THR A 4 89.73 -23.79 -30.57
C THR A 4 89.15 -22.37 -30.57
N LEU A 5 89.53 -21.53 -31.54
CA LEU A 5 88.99 -20.18 -31.69
C LEU A 5 87.51 -20.21 -32.14
N SER A 6 87.15 -21.12 -33.07
CA SER A 6 85.76 -21.33 -33.51
C SER A 6 84.84 -21.80 -32.37
N ASN A 7 85.30 -22.71 -31.52
CA ASN A 7 84.52 -23.19 -30.38
C ASN A 7 84.30 -22.09 -29.32
N TYR A 8 85.26 -21.17 -29.16
CA TYR A 8 85.11 -20.01 -28.28
C TYR A 8 84.02 -19.05 -28.76
N TYR A 9 84.03 -18.68 -30.05
CA TYR A 9 82.99 -17.81 -30.62
C TYR A 9 81.59 -18.42 -30.53
N LEU A 10 81.47 -19.74 -30.77
CA LEU A 10 80.22 -20.48 -30.60
C LEU A 10 79.76 -20.43 -29.14
N ALA A 11 80.65 -20.71 -28.17
CA ALA A 11 80.31 -20.65 -26.75
C ALA A 11 79.86 -19.24 -26.31
N THR A 12 80.55 -18.19 -26.75
CA THR A 12 80.15 -16.80 -26.43
C THR A 12 78.82 -16.41 -27.06
N ALA A 13 78.52 -16.91 -28.28
CA ALA A 13 77.24 -16.69 -28.94
C ALA A 13 76.09 -17.42 -28.22
N PHE A 14 76.31 -18.65 -27.76
CA PHE A 14 75.33 -19.40 -26.95
C PHE A 14 75.03 -18.70 -25.63
N ILE A 15 76.06 -18.21 -24.92
CA ILE A 15 75.89 -17.47 -23.67
C ILE A 15 75.11 -16.18 -23.93
N PHE A 16 75.44 -15.44 -24.99
CA PHE A 16 74.73 -14.23 -25.37
C PHE A 16 73.24 -14.50 -25.66
N ILE A 17 72.94 -15.53 -26.45
CA ILE A 17 71.56 -15.94 -26.74
C ILE A 17 70.82 -16.31 -25.45
N ALA A 18 71.44 -17.10 -24.57
CA ALA A 18 70.84 -17.50 -23.30
C ALA A 18 70.52 -16.29 -22.40
N VAL A 19 71.42 -15.31 -22.32
CA VAL A 19 71.21 -14.06 -21.58
C VAL A 19 70.08 -13.24 -22.19
N VAL A 20 70.04 -13.09 -23.52
CA VAL A 20 68.97 -12.38 -24.22
C VAL A 20 67.61 -13.07 -24.01
N THR A 21 67.56 -14.39 -24.09
CA THR A 21 66.34 -15.16 -23.81
C THR A 21 65.88 -14.96 -22.37
N LEU A 22 66.78 -15.03 -21.38
CA LEU A 22 66.45 -14.78 -19.97
C LEU A 22 65.89 -13.37 -19.76
N ILE A 23 66.46 -12.35 -20.41
CA ILE A 23 65.97 -10.98 -20.34
C ILE A 23 64.56 -10.87 -20.95
N ILE A 24 64.35 -11.44 -22.13
CA ILE A 24 63.03 -11.43 -22.79
C ILE A 24 61.99 -12.16 -21.93
N THR A 25 62.32 -13.31 -21.37
CA THR A 25 61.42 -14.06 -20.48
C THR A 25 61.12 -13.29 -19.21
N ALA A 26 62.12 -12.65 -18.58
CA ALA A 26 61.92 -11.84 -17.39
C ALA A 26 61.01 -10.63 -17.66
N ILE A 27 61.22 -9.95 -18.80
CA ILE A 27 60.34 -8.84 -19.24
C ILE A 27 58.94 -9.36 -19.51
N SER A 28 58.79 -10.48 -20.23
CA SER A 28 57.48 -11.09 -20.54
C SER A 28 56.73 -11.48 -19.27
N HIS A 29 57.41 -12.10 -18.31
CA HIS A 29 56.80 -12.51 -17.04
C HIS A 29 56.41 -11.29 -16.18
N SER A 30 57.28 -10.27 -16.11
CA SER A 30 56.98 -8.99 -15.43
C SER A 30 55.74 -8.31 -16.02
N THR A 31 55.64 -8.25 -17.35
CA THR A 31 54.46 -7.73 -18.05
C THR A 31 53.21 -8.55 -17.75
N GLN A 32 53.30 -9.89 -17.74
CA GLN A 32 52.19 -10.76 -17.36
C GLN A 32 51.72 -10.53 -15.91
N TYR A 33 52.64 -10.35 -14.96
CA TYR A 33 52.29 -10.02 -13.58
C TYR A 33 51.59 -8.66 -13.47
N MET A 34 52.08 -7.64 -14.20
CA MET A 34 51.45 -6.33 -14.22
C MET A 34 50.03 -6.40 -14.80
N VAL A 35 49.85 -7.09 -15.94
CA VAL A 35 48.54 -7.29 -16.57
C VAL A 35 47.60 -8.08 -15.67
N LEU A 36 48.07 -9.16 -15.03
CA LEU A 36 47.24 -9.96 -14.12
C LEU A 36 46.76 -9.12 -12.92
N ASN A 37 47.64 -8.29 -12.36
CA ASN A 37 47.31 -7.46 -11.22
C ASN A 37 46.32 -6.34 -11.60
N SER A 38 46.51 -5.69 -12.76
CA SER A 38 45.56 -4.69 -13.27
C SER A 38 44.20 -5.31 -13.62
N SER A 39 44.17 -6.48 -14.26
CA SER A 39 42.92 -7.18 -14.58
C SER A 39 42.17 -7.63 -13.32
N THR A 40 42.88 -8.04 -12.27
CA THR A 40 42.24 -8.39 -10.99
C THR A 40 41.57 -7.18 -10.34
N GLN A 41 42.20 -6.01 -10.40
CA GLN A 41 41.61 -4.77 -9.89
C GLN A 41 40.40 -4.34 -10.72
N GLU A 42 40.51 -4.37 -12.04
CA GLU A 42 39.42 -4.03 -12.96
C GLU A 42 38.20 -4.96 -12.76
N ILE A 43 38.41 -6.27 -12.63
CA ILE A 43 37.33 -7.22 -12.35
C ILE A 43 36.62 -6.88 -11.03
N ARG A 44 37.37 -6.54 -9.96
CA ARG A 44 36.77 -6.16 -8.67
C ARG A 44 35.96 -4.88 -8.78
N GLU A 45 36.48 -3.86 -9.47
CA GLU A 45 35.79 -2.60 -9.69
C GLU A 45 34.50 -2.81 -10.50
N ASN A 46 34.56 -3.61 -11.57
CA ASN A 46 33.39 -3.97 -12.37
C ASN A 46 32.34 -4.75 -11.58
N ILE A 47 32.75 -5.73 -10.76
CA ILE A 47 31.84 -6.47 -9.88
C ILE A 47 31.18 -5.51 -8.89
N LEU A 48 31.95 -4.63 -8.25
CA LEU A 48 31.42 -3.66 -7.29
C LEU A 48 30.46 -2.67 -7.97
N GLN A 49 30.78 -2.24 -9.18
CA GLN A 49 29.93 -1.36 -9.97
C GLN A 49 28.62 -2.05 -10.35
N ASN A 50 28.68 -3.29 -10.84
CA ASN A 50 27.49 -4.09 -11.14
C ASN A 50 26.61 -4.29 -9.90
N TYR A 51 27.21 -4.57 -8.74
CA TYR A 51 26.46 -4.67 -7.48
C TYR A 51 25.79 -3.35 -7.10
N LYS A 52 26.47 -2.20 -7.29
CA LYS A 52 25.88 -0.88 -7.03
C LYS A 52 24.71 -0.59 -7.98
N ASP A 53 24.88 -0.88 -9.26
CA ASP A 53 23.86 -0.64 -10.28
C ASP A 53 22.64 -1.54 -10.06
N GLU A 54 22.87 -2.80 -9.69
CA GLU A 54 21.79 -3.72 -9.32
C GLU A 54 21.04 -3.24 -8.06
N LEU A 55 21.76 -2.84 -7.01
CA LEU A 55 21.14 -2.30 -5.80
C LEU A 55 20.34 -1.04 -6.09
N LYS A 56 20.88 -0.13 -6.90
CA LYS A 56 20.19 1.09 -7.32
C LYS A 56 18.91 0.76 -8.07
N ASN A 57 18.95 -0.12 -9.06
CA ASN A 57 17.78 -0.53 -9.81
C ASN A 57 16.72 -1.18 -8.90
N ARG A 58 17.15 -2.01 -7.94
CA ARG A 58 16.24 -2.62 -6.95
C ARG A 58 15.54 -1.57 -6.09
N VAL A 59 16.28 -0.54 -5.63
CA VAL A 59 15.70 0.57 -4.85
C VAL A 59 14.70 1.35 -5.69
N GLU A 60 15.06 1.70 -6.93
CA GLU A 60 14.17 2.44 -7.85
C GLU A 60 12.86 1.69 -8.12
N VAL A 61 12.91 0.36 -8.34
CA VAL A 61 11.70 -0.46 -8.52
C VAL A 61 10.81 -0.44 -7.27
N VAL A 62 11.41 -0.52 -6.08
CA VAL A 62 10.66 -0.46 -4.81
C VAL A 62 10.04 0.93 -4.61
N GLU A 63 10.76 2.00 -4.92
CA GLU A 63 10.25 3.38 -4.85
C GLU A 63 9.05 3.58 -5.79
N GLN A 64 9.16 3.14 -7.06
CA GLN A 64 8.06 3.20 -8.02
C GLN A 64 6.84 2.41 -7.56
N PHE A 65 7.04 1.21 -7.02
CA PHE A 65 5.95 0.40 -6.47
C PHE A 65 5.26 1.08 -5.29
N ILE A 66 6.02 1.70 -4.39
CA ILE A 66 5.48 2.49 -3.28
C ILE A 66 4.68 3.70 -3.78
N GLU A 67 5.19 4.42 -4.78
CA GLU A 67 4.52 5.59 -5.35
C GLU A 67 3.19 5.19 -6.01
N GLN A 68 3.20 4.12 -6.80
CA GLN A 68 2.00 3.57 -7.43
C GLN A 68 0.97 3.11 -6.38
N LYS A 69 1.40 2.38 -5.35
CA LYS A 69 0.48 1.97 -4.27
C LYS A 69 -0.09 3.17 -3.55
N ASN A 70 0.74 4.18 -3.23
CA ASN A 70 0.28 5.40 -2.56
C ASN A 70 -0.73 6.21 -3.38
N SER A 71 -0.57 6.28 -4.71
CA SER A 71 -1.52 6.99 -5.57
C SER A 71 -2.88 6.29 -5.63
N LEU A 72 -2.90 4.95 -5.52
CA LEU A 72 -4.11 4.14 -5.56
C LEU A 72 -4.80 3.94 -4.20
N VAL A 73 -4.20 4.37 -3.08
CA VAL A 73 -4.76 4.19 -1.72
C VAL A 73 -6.21 4.70 -1.66
N ARG A 74 -6.45 5.91 -2.20
CA ARG A 74 -7.77 6.53 -2.16
C ARG A 74 -8.78 5.77 -3.01
N GLU A 75 -8.40 5.37 -4.22
CA GLU A 75 -9.27 4.60 -5.12
C GLU A 75 -9.64 3.24 -4.53
N GLN A 76 -8.67 2.54 -3.92
CA GLN A 76 -8.91 1.27 -3.24
C GLN A 76 -9.84 1.44 -2.04
N LEU A 77 -9.60 2.46 -1.22
CA LEU A 77 -10.48 2.80 -0.10
C LEU A 77 -11.90 3.06 -0.60
N GLU A 78 -12.05 3.95 -1.58
CA GLU A 78 -13.34 4.33 -2.16
C GLU A 78 -14.08 3.11 -2.73
N SER A 79 -13.38 2.24 -3.45
CA SER A 79 -13.92 0.99 -3.97
C SER A 79 -14.40 0.05 -2.86
N ASP A 80 -13.59 -0.16 -1.80
CA ASP A 80 -13.97 -1.01 -0.67
C ASP A 80 -15.23 -0.48 0.02
N ILE A 81 -15.24 0.79 0.46
CA ILE A 81 -16.40 1.35 1.17
C ILE A 81 -17.65 1.39 0.30
N ARG A 82 -17.51 1.60 -1.01
CA ARG A 82 -18.63 1.52 -1.95
C ARG A 82 -19.20 0.10 -1.96
N ASN A 83 -18.37 -0.90 -2.21
CA ASN A 83 -18.81 -2.29 -2.27
C ASN A 83 -19.48 -2.73 -0.95
N ARG A 84 -18.94 -2.33 0.20
CA ARG A 84 -19.54 -2.59 1.52
C ARG A 84 -20.94 -1.98 1.66
N VAL A 85 -21.16 -0.75 1.19
CA VAL A 85 -22.49 -0.13 1.25
C VAL A 85 -23.48 -0.82 0.30
N TYR A 86 -23.02 -1.26 -0.87
CA TYR A 86 -23.86 -2.06 -1.77
C TYR A 86 -24.25 -3.41 -1.12
N GLU A 87 -23.32 -4.10 -0.46
CA GLU A 87 -23.63 -5.31 0.32
C GLU A 87 -24.70 -5.02 1.40
N ALA A 88 -24.54 -3.94 2.16
CA ALA A 88 -25.51 -3.54 3.19
C ALA A 88 -26.89 -3.17 2.60
N TYR A 89 -26.90 -2.47 1.45
CA TYR A 89 -28.12 -2.13 0.72
C TYR A 89 -28.85 -3.40 0.28
N ASP A 90 -28.14 -4.36 -0.32
CA ASP A 90 -28.73 -5.60 -0.81
C ASP A 90 -29.29 -6.45 0.34
N ILE A 91 -28.60 -6.50 1.48
CA ILE A 91 -29.11 -7.13 2.71
C ILE A 91 -30.41 -6.44 3.15
N ALA A 92 -30.41 -5.10 3.25
CA ALA A 92 -31.58 -4.34 3.66
C ALA A 92 -32.76 -4.53 2.71
N TYR A 93 -32.50 -4.50 1.40
CA TYR A 93 -33.49 -4.67 0.35
C TYR A 93 -34.11 -6.07 0.38
N ASN A 94 -33.28 -7.12 0.46
CA ASN A 94 -33.76 -8.50 0.53
C ASN A 94 -34.60 -8.77 1.79
N LEU A 95 -34.21 -8.21 2.94
CA LEU A 95 -34.98 -8.29 4.17
C LEU A 95 -36.32 -7.54 4.05
N HIS A 96 -36.32 -6.37 3.43
CA HIS A 96 -37.54 -5.63 3.12
C HIS A 96 -38.49 -6.45 2.24
N GLU A 97 -38.01 -6.95 1.10
CA GLU A 97 -38.81 -7.73 0.15
C GLU A 97 -39.38 -9.01 0.77
N LYS A 98 -38.58 -9.71 1.59
CA LYS A 98 -38.99 -10.95 2.26
C LYS A 98 -40.13 -10.75 3.24
N TYR A 99 -40.12 -9.64 3.99
CA TYR A 99 -41.03 -9.44 5.12
C TYR A 99 -42.13 -8.40 4.89
N LYS A 100 -42.09 -7.60 3.80
CA LYS A 100 -43.07 -6.53 3.53
C LYS A 100 -44.53 -6.97 3.48
N LYS A 101 -44.81 -8.26 3.26
CA LYS A 101 -46.17 -8.83 3.23
C LYS A 101 -46.59 -9.47 4.56
N THR A 102 -45.66 -9.72 5.48
CA THR A 102 -45.89 -10.53 6.69
C THR A 102 -45.56 -9.81 8.00
N LYS A 103 -44.88 -8.66 7.94
CA LYS A 103 -44.45 -7.89 9.10
C LYS A 103 -44.77 -6.41 8.94
N SER A 104 -44.93 -5.73 10.07
CA SER A 104 -45.04 -4.26 10.09
C SER A 104 -43.73 -3.61 9.64
N ALA A 105 -43.80 -2.38 9.11
CA ALA A 105 -42.61 -1.62 8.73
C ALA A 105 -41.63 -1.44 9.90
N GLN A 106 -42.12 -1.30 11.13
CA GLN A 106 -41.28 -1.17 12.33
C GLN A 106 -40.50 -2.45 12.63
N GLU A 107 -41.14 -3.62 12.51
CA GLU A 107 -40.45 -4.91 12.67
C GLU A 107 -39.36 -5.09 11.60
N ILE A 108 -39.65 -4.76 10.34
CA ILE A 108 -38.67 -4.90 9.24
C ILE A 108 -37.48 -3.97 9.48
N LYS A 109 -37.74 -2.71 9.84
CA LYS A 109 -36.69 -1.74 10.19
C LYS A 109 -35.78 -2.26 11.32
N ALA A 110 -36.37 -2.86 12.36
CA ALA A 110 -35.60 -3.46 13.45
C ALA A 110 -34.76 -4.66 12.98
N ILE A 111 -35.32 -5.54 12.14
CA ILE A 111 -34.58 -6.67 11.56
C ILE A 111 -33.38 -6.20 10.74
N ILE A 112 -33.57 -5.22 9.86
CA ILE A 112 -32.47 -4.65 9.04
C ILE A 112 -31.41 -4.03 9.95
N LYS A 113 -31.83 -3.19 10.91
CA LYS A 113 -30.92 -2.52 11.84
C LYS A 113 -30.02 -3.52 12.57
N GLU A 114 -30.62 -4.55 13.17
CA GLU A 114 -29.87 -5.52 13.96
C GLU A 114 -29.03 -6.48 13.09
N SER A 115 -29.47 -6.76 11.85
CA SER A 115 -28.68 -7.54 10.89
C SER A 115 -27.39 -6.81 10.50
N LEU A 116 -27.45 -5.49 10.30
CA LEU A 116 -26.29 -4.70 9.90
C LEU A 116 -25.38 -4.31 11.09
N ARG A 117 -25.93 -4.20 12.32
CA ARG A 117 -25.20 -3.77 13.52
C ARG A 117 -23.93 -4.60 13.81
N GLN A 118 -24.05 -5.91 13.67
CA GLN A 118 -23.00 -6.86 14.05
C GLN A 118 -21.88 -6.97 13.01
N ILE A 119 -22.09 -6.44 11.80
CA ILE A 119 -21.10 -6.52 10.73
C ILE A 119 -19.98 -5.50 11.03
N LYS A 120 -18.77 -6.05 11.21
CA LYS A 120 -17.53 -5.32 11.43
C LYS A 120 -16.47 -5.79 10.46
N PHE A 121 -15.65 -4.86 9.98
CA PHE A 121 -14.55 -5.12 9.05
C PHE A 121 -13.36 -4.24 9.42
N ASN A 122 -12.22 -4.45 8.75
CA ASN A 122 -10.99 -3.68 8.95
C ASN A 122 -10.56 -3.68 10.44
N ASP A 123 -10.40 -4.88 11.02
CA ASP A 123 -10.07 -5.10 12.44
C ASP A 123 -11.02 -4.39 13.43
N GLY A 124 -12.30 -4.30 13.06
CA GLY A 124 -13.34 -3.70 13.88
C GLY A 124 -13.38 -2.18 13.85
N ARG A 125 -12.63 -1.52 12.94
CA ARG A 125 -12.74 -0.08 12.68
C ARG A 125 -13.91 0.26 11.76
N GLY A 126 -14.20 -0.62 10.81
CA GLY A 126 -15.28 -0.49 9.85
C GLY A 126 -16.62 -0.95 10.40
N TYR A 127 -17.68 -0.20 10.10
CA TYR A 127 -19.05 -0.47 10.53
C TYR A 127 -20.05 0.28 9.65
N PHE A 128 -21.26 -0.27 9.53
CA PHE A 128 -22.37 0.45 8.91
C PHE A 128 -23.03 1.43 9.88
N PHE A 129 -23.50 2.55 9.34
CA PHE A 129 -24.41 3.48 10.00
C PHE A 129 -25.63 3.74 9.12
N ILE A 130 -26.72 4.13 9.76
CA ILE A 130 -27.96 4.50 9.06
C ILE A 130 -28.52 5.75 9.72
N ASP A 131 -28.81 6.75 8.90
CA ASP A 131 -29.57 7.94 9.26
C ASP A 131 -30.83 8.01 8.39
N ASP A 132 -31.90 8.64 8.84
CA ASP A 132 -33.00 9.01 7.93
C ASP A 132 -32.76 10.38 7.29
N THR A 133 -33.52 10.70 6.23
CA THR A 133 -33.41 11.98 5.53
C THR A 133 -33.83 13.20 6.36
N SER A 134 -34.39 13.00 7.56
CA SER A 134 -34.67 14.06 8.54
C SER A 134 -33.53 14.25 9.56
N GLY A 135 -32.45 13.45 9.45
CA GLY A 135 -31.29 13.51 10.32
C GLY A 135 -31.46 12.76 11.65
N ASN A 136 -32.44 11.86 11.76
CA ASN A 136 -32.55 10.98 12.92
C ASN A 136 -31.58 9.81 12.77
N CYS A 137 -30.81 9.55 13.81
CA CYS A 137 -29.87 8.44 13.85
C CYS A 137 -30.63 7.13 14.03
N ILE A 138 -30.53 6.22 13.06
CA ILE A 138 -31.22 4.93 13.09
C ILE A 138 -30.30 3.84 13.62
N LEU A 139 -29.07 3.77 13.13
CA LEU A 139 -28.06 2.78 13.51
C LEU A 139 -26.71 3.47 13.65
N TYR A 140 -26.12 3.41 14.85
CA TYR A 140 -24.75 3.89 15.04
C TYR A 140 -23.98 3.06 16.07
N PRO A 141 -23.36 1.94 15.64
CA PRO A 141 -22.82 0.95 16.56
C PRO A 141 -21.73 1.45 17.50
N ILE A 142 -20.96 2.47 17.11
CA ILE A 142 -19.89 3.02 17.94
C ILE A 142 -20.40 4.05 18.96
N ARG A 143 -21.59 4.62 18.76
CA ARG A 143 -22.21 5.50 19.75
C ARG A 143 -23.72 5.26 19.81
N PRO A 144 -24.15 4.09 20.35
CA PRO A 144 -25.56 3.71 20.37
C PRO A 144 -26.46 4.69 21.12
N SER A 145 -25.91 5.49 22.03
CA SER A 145 -26.64 6.54 22.76
C SER A 145 -27.21 7.65 21.87
N LEU A 146 -26.80 7.74 20.60
CA LEU A 146 -27.36 8.69 19.64
C LEU A 146 -28.54 8.11 18.86
N GLU A 147 -28.74 6.79 18.86
CA GLU A 147 -29.84 6.16 18.13
C GLU A 147 -31.19 6.66 18.67
N GLY A 148 -32.10 7.01 17.76
CA GLY A 148 -33.39 7.60 18.08
C GLY A 148 -33.36 9.10 18.36
N THR A 149 -32.19 9.74 18.31
CA THR A 149 -32.06 11.20 18.44
C THR A 149 -31.85 11.87 17.09
N ASN A 150 -32.21 13.14 16.97
CA ASN A 150 -31.89 13.94 15.80
C ASN A 150 -30.47 14.50 15.92
N ILE A 151 -29.61 14.11 14.98
CA ILE A 151 -28.19 14.48 14.93
C ILE A 151 -27.87 15.33 13.70
N ILE A 152 -28.87 15.99 13.10
CA ILE A 152 -28.68 16.78 11.88
C ILE A 152 -27.66 17.91 12.04
N ASN A 153 -27.49 18.39 13.27
CA ASN A 153 -26.53 19.45 13.62
C ASN A 153 -25.19 18.90 14.14
N LEU A 154 -24.93 17.59 14.01
CA LEU A 154 -23.64 16.99 14.35
C LEU A 154 -22.55 17.57 13.43
N GLN A 155 -21.54 18.16 14.05
CA GLN A 155 -20.41 18.74 13.36
C GLN A 155 -19.14 17.91 13.57
N ASP A 156 -18.30 17.91 12.55
CA ASP A 156 -16.94 17.39 12.63
C ASP A 156 -15.99 18.41 13.31
N VAL A 157 -14.71 18.07 13.45
CA VAL A 157 -13.71 18.94 14.11
C VAL A 157 -13.43 20.25 13.37
N ASN A 158 -13.90 20.37 12.12
CA ASN A 158 -13.79 21.54 11.26
C ASN A 158 -15.15 22.26 11.13
N GLN A 159 -16.11 21.99 12.02
CA GLN A 159 -17.46 22.58 12.05
C GLN A 159 -18.33 22.22 10.83
N LYS A 160 -17.95 21.19 10.07
CA LYS A 160 -18.72 20.70 8.93
C LYS A 160 -19.91 19.87 9.42
N TYR A 161 -21.12 20.16 8.92
CA TYR A 161 -22.33 19.39 9.26
C TYR A 161 -22.37 18.06 8.49
N VAL A 162 -21.85 17.01 9.11
CA VAL A 162 -21.62 15.70 8.48
C VAL A 162 -22.91 15.07 7.97
N ILE A 163 -23.95 15.08 8.82
CA ILE A 163 -25.24 14.41 8.51
C ILE A 163 -25.98 15.14 7.38
N LYS A 164 -25.91 16.47 7.34
CA LYS A 164 -26.51 17.25 6.24
C LYS A 164 -25.86 16.94 4.90
N GLU A 165 -24.55 16.73 4.88
CA GLU A 165 -23.82 16.36 3.67
C GLU A 165 -24.13 14.93 3.21
N PHE A 166 -24.25 13.98 4.14
CA PHE A 166 -24.66 12.62 3.80
C PHE A 166 -26.04 12.59 3.14
N ILE A 167 -27.00 13.30 3.76
CA ILE A 167 -28.37 13.40 3.25
C ILE A 167 -28.38 14.12 1.90
N SER A 168 -27.67 15.25 1.76
CA SER A 168 -27.67 15.99 0.50
C SER A 168 -27.04 15.20 -0.65
N THR A 169 -25.93 14.49 -0.41
CA THR A 169 -25.30 13.61 -1.39
C THR A 169 -26.24 12.48 -1.80
N ALA A 170 -26.86 11.80 -0.83
CA ALA A 170 -27.77 10.69 -1.09
C ALA A 170 -29.04 11.15 -1.83
N LEU A 171 -29.60 12.31 -1.51
CA LEU A 171 -30.79 12.83 -2.18
C LEU A 171 -30.51 13.38 -3.59
N ALA A 172 -29.32 13.95 -3.83
CA ALA A 172 -28.99 14.53 -5.11
C ALA A 172 -28.60 13.48 -6.17
N LYS A 173 -27.97 12.38 -5.76
CA LYS A 173 -27.35 11.41 -6.67
C LYS A 173 -27.72 9.95 -6.40
N ASN A 174 -28.63 9.68 -5.46
CA ASN A 174 -28.92 8.36 -4.87
C ASN A 174 -27.74 7.73 -4.12
N GLU A 175 -26.51 8.14 -4.39
CA GLU A 175 -25.29 7.71 -3.71
C GLU A 175 -24.14 8.69 -3.93
N GLY A 176 -23.09 8.55 -3.12
CA GLY A 176 -21.84 9.26 -3.38
C GLY A 176 -20.85 9.23 -2.24
N TYR A 177 -19.65 9.69 -2.54
CA TYR A 177 -18.58 9.87 -1.58
C TYR A 177 -18.69 11.21 -0.86
N THR A 178 -18.30 11.22 0.41
CA THR A 178 -18.13 12.39 1.27
C THR A 178 -16.88 12.19 2.13
N SER A 179 -16.35 13.25 2.71
CA SER A 179 -15.26 13.15 3.68
C SER A 179 -15.39 14.17 4.79
N TYR A 180 -14.95 13.81 5.98
CA TYR A 180 -14.96 14.67 7.16
C TYR A 180 -13.81 14.31 8.09
N PHE A 181 -13.47 15.21 9.01
CA PHE A 181 -12.37 15.00 9.95
C PHE A 181 -12.91 14.65 11.33
N THR A 182 -12.43 13.55 11.90
CA THR A 182 -12.89 13.09 13.21
C THR A 182 -11.76 12.50 14.04
N TYR A 183 -11.99 12.42 15.35
CA TYR A 183 -11.13 11.66 16.26
C TYR A 183 -11.46 10.16 16.13
N LYS A 184 -10.47 9.30 16.33
CA LYS A 184 -10.73 7.86 16.38
C LYS A 184 -11.46 7.53 17.67
N TYR A 185 -12.59 6.83 17.56
CA TYR A 185 -13.44 6.51 18.72
C TYR A 185 -12.69 5.80 19.86
N LYS A 186 -11.73 4.92 19.54
CA LYS A 186 -10.90 4.19 20.50
C LYS A 186 -9.72 4.99 21.07
N TYR A 187 -9.41 6.16 20.52
CA TYR A 187 -8.27 7.00 20.89
C TYR A 187 -8.73 8.44 21.11
N LYS A 188 -9.73 8.66 21.98
CA LYS A 188 -10.27 10.00 22.26
C LYS A 188 -9.25 10.97 22.87
N GLU A 189 -8.18 10.43 23.46
CA GLU A 189 -7.06 11.21 24.01
C GLU A 189 -6.07 11.65 22.94
N ASP A 190 -6.15 11.11 21.72
CA ASP A 190 -5.34 11.55 20.61
C ASP A 190 -5.90 12.86 20.04
N ALA A 191 -5.13 13.95 20.17
CA ALA A 191 -5.46 15.25 19.58
C ALA A 191 -5.41 15.22 18.04
N LYS A 192 -4.93 14.12 17.44
CA LYS A 192 -4.84 13.96 16.00
C LYS A 192 -6.21 13.83 15.34
N ARG A 193 -6.39 14.64 14.30
CA ARG A 193 -7.55 14.64 13.42
C ARG A 193 -7.29 13.69 12.26
N TYR A 194 -8.24 12.83 11.95
CA TYR A 194 -8.12 11.89 10.84
C TYR A 194 -9.19 12.16 9.80
N GLU A 195 -8.79 12.18 8.53
CA GLU A 195 -9.73 12.20 7.42
C GLU A 195 -10.42 10.83 7.34
N LYS A 196 -11.75 10.85 7.45
CA LYS A 196 -12.60 9.69 7.23
C LYS A 196 -13.34 9.88 5.92
N VAL A 197 -13.05 9.01 4.95
CA VAL A 197 -13.72 8.98 3.65
C VAL A 197 -14.90 8.03 3.77
N THR A 198 -16.06 8.47 3.31
CA THR A 198 -17.35 7.82 3.54
C THR A 198 -18.10 7.71 2.22
N PHE A 199 -18.80 6.60 2.05
CA PHE A 199 -19.75 6.42 0.95
C PHE A 199 -21.12 6.22 1.54
N VAL A 200 -22.12 6.86 0.93
CA VAL A 200 -23.51 6.79 1.36
C VAL A 200 -24.40 6.43 0.18
N LYS A 201 -25.47 5.70 0.45
CA LYS A 201 -26.50 5.33 -0.52
C LYS A 201 -27.88 5.51 0.08
N LEU A 202 -28.79 6.10 -0.69
CA LEU A 202 -30.19 6.22 -0.34
C LEU A 202 -30.85 4.84 -0.44
N PHE A 203 -31.51 4.42 0.62
CA PHE A 203 -32.41 3.30 0.70
C PHE A 203 -33.85 3.83 0.74
N GLU A 204 -34.44 3.86 -0.45
CA GLU A 204 -35.71 4.50 -0.77
C GLU A 204 -36.90 3.98 0.06
N PRO A 205 -37.04 2.66 0.35
CA PRO A 205 -38.22 2.16 1.06
C PRO A 205 -38.48 2.83 2.43
N TYR A 206 -37.42 3.32 3.09
CA TYR A 206 -37.53 3.97 4.40
C TYR A 206 -36.93 5.37 4.47
N ASN A 207 -36.56 5.96 3.33
CA ASN A 207 -35.81 7.22 3.26
C ASN A 207 -34.58 7.19 4.19
N TRP A 208 -33.85 6.09 4.12
CA TRP A 208 -32.64 5.88 4.91
C TRP A 208 -31.41 6.17 4.08
N VAL A 209 -30.39 6.72 4.72
CA VAL A 209 -29.05 6.89 4.16
C VAL A 209 -28.18 5.85 4.83
N ILE A 210 -27.85 4.79 4.09
CA ILE A 210 -26.96 3.72 4.55
C ILE A 210 -25.55 4.10 4.16
N GLY A 211 -24.61 4.02 5.09
CA GLY A 211 -23.23 4.37 4.81
C GLY A 211 -22.20 3.59 5.61
N THR A 212 -20.97 3.69 5.13
CA THR A 212 -19.75 3.30 5.85
C THR A 212 -18.63 4.24 5.48
N GLY A 213 -17.59 4.28 6.29
CA GLY A 213 -16.38 5.00 5.96
C GLY A 213 -15.16 4.42 6.66
N GLU A 214 -14.00 4.76 6.13
CA GLU A 214 -12.70 4.31 6.61
C GLU A 214 -11.73 5.48 6.72
N TYR A 215 -10.77 5.36 7.63
CA TYR A 215 -9.74 6.37 7.83
C TYR A 215 -8.65 6.21 6.78
N LEU A 216 -8.41 7.26 5.99
CA LEU A 216 -7.41 7.23 4.91
C LEU A 216 -6.01 6.85 5.42
N GLU A 217 -5.65 7.33 6.61
CA GLU A 217 -4.36 7.00 7.22
C GLU A 217 -4.23 5.53 7.64
N ASP A 218 -5.33 4.89 8.07
CA ASP A 218 -5.27 3.47 8.46
C ASP A 218 -5.12 2.58 7.22
N VAL A 219 -5.83 2.87 6.13
CA VAL A 219 -5.62 2.17 4.85
C VAL A 219 -4.19 2.35 4.34
N LYS A 220 -3.64 3.57 4.45
CA LYS A 220 -2.24 3.82 4.09
C LYS A 220 -1.27 2.97 4.94
N LYS A 221 -1.53 2.82 6.24
CA LYS A 221 -0.71 1.98 7.13
C LYS A 221 -0.82 0.50 6.79
N ASP A 222 -2.01 0.03 6.46
CA ASP A 222 -2.24 -1.36 6.07
C ASP A 222 -1.47 -1.68 4.77
N ILE A 223 -1.51 -0.78 3.79
CA ILE A 223 -0.74 -0.89 2.54
C ILE A 223 0.78 -0.81 2.80
N GLN A 224 1.24 0.07 3.68
CA GLN A 224 2.67 0.14 4.05
C GLN A 224 3.16 -1.16 4.68
N LYS A 225 2.32 -1.82 5.49
CA LYS A 225 2.63 -3.11 6.09
C LYS A 225 2.69 -4.21 5.03
N GLU A 226 1.77 -4.23 4.07
CA GLU A 226 1.79 -5.13 2.92
C GLU A 226 3.08 -4.96 2.10
N ILE A 227 3.46 -3.71 1.78
CA ILE A 227 4.69 -3.40 1.05
C ILE A 227 5.92 -3.90 1.81
N ALA A 228 5.98 -3.67 3.12
CA ALA A 228 7.12 -4.12 3.95
C ALA A 228 7.26 -5.66 3.94
N GLN A 229 6.14 -6.39 3.90
CA GLN A 229 6.15 -7.85 3.77
C GLN A 229 6.66 -8.30 2.40
N ILE A 230 6.24 -7.63 1.33
CA ILE A 230 6.71 -7.91 -0.04
C ILE A 230 8.22 -7.66 -0.16
N ILE A 231 8.73 -6.54 0.35
CA ILE A 231 10.16 -6.21 0.34
C ILE A 231 10.97 -7.28 1.11
N ASN A 232 10.50 -7.69 2.29
CA ASN A 232 11.15 -8.74 3.06
C ASN A 232 11.16 -10.08 2.32
N THR A 233 10.10 -10.39 1.56
CA THR A 233 10.03 -11.60 0.75
C THR A 233 11.08 -11.56 -0.37
N ILE A 234 11.20 -10.44 -1.08
CA ILE A 234 12.24 -10.25 -2.13
C ILE A 234 13.66 -10.41 -1.56
N ARG A 235 13.88 -10.02 -0.29
CA ARG A 235 15.16 -10.19 0.39
C ARG A 235 15.49 -11.63 0.79
N LEU A 236 14.48 -12.50 0.98
CA LEU A 236 14.66 -13.89 1.44
C LEU A 236 14.84 -14.91 0.30
N TYR A 237 14.40 -14.58 -0.91
CA TYR A 237 14.54 -15.44 -2.09
C TYR A 237 15.81 -15.17 -2.92
N ASN A 238 16.72 -14.34 -2.40
CA ASN A 238 18.05 -14.05 -2.96
C ASN A 238 19.11 -14.20 -1.87
#